data_AF-A0A6L6DZM1-F1
#
_entry.id   AF-A0A6L6DZM1-F1
#
_cell.length_a   1.000
_cell.length_b   1.000
_cell.length_c   1.000
_cell.angle_alpha   90.00
_cell.angle_beta   90.00
_cell.angle_gamma   90.00
#
_symmetry.space_group_name_H-M   'P 1'
#
loop_
_entity.id
_entity.type
_entity.pdbx_description
1 polymer ?
#
loop_
_entity_poly.entity_id
_entity_poly.type
_entity_poly.pdbx_seq_one_letter_code
_entity_poly.pdbx_strand_id
1 'polypeptide(L)'
;MTSESVIFVREATSVDSEFLENLISQAKDESQLYRGKVLDAAPNDGNFNLIAGVGDTAMGALEVYTSAENQWTIRYVYVLPDCREVGIGDALV
;
A
#
# COMPACT_ATOMS: atom_id res chain seq x y z
N MET A 1 -22.96 21.92 2.77
CA MET A 1 -21.54 21.77 2.40
C MET A 1 -21.39 20.35 1.89
N THR A 2 -21.28 20.18 0.58
CA THR A 2 -20.87 18.90 0.00
C THR A 2 -19.38 18.79 0.24
N SER A 3 -18.96 18.00 1.21
CA SER A 3 -17.56 17.59 1.31
C SER A 3 -17.26 16.84 0.01
N GLU A 4 -16.46 17.44 -0.87
CA GLU A 4 -15.94 16.70 -2.01
C GLU A 4 -15.15 15.50 -1.46
N SER A 5 -15.53 14.31 -1.89
CA SER A 5 -14.85 13.06 -1.56
C SER A 5 -13.51 13.02 -2.28
N VAL A 6 -12.53 13.76 -1.77
CA VAL A 6 -11.18 13.88 -2.35
C VAL A 6 -10.36 12.66 -1.98
N ILE A 7 -9.62 12.12 -2.95
CA ILE A 7 -8.62 11.07 -2.72
C ILE A 7 -7.45 11.68 -1.96
N PHE A 8 -7.02 11.03 -0.88
CA PHE A 8 -5.80 11.40 -0.17
C PHE A 8 -4.75 10.30 -0.31
N VAL A 9 -3.49 10.74 -0.20
CA VAL A 9 -2.31 9.88 -0.02
C VAL A 9 -1.44 10.53 1.04
N ARG A 10 -1.00 9.74 2.03
CA ARG A 10 -0.11 10.23 3.09
C ARG A 10 0.82 9.14 3.58
N GLU A 11 1.89 9.55 4.25
CA GLU A 11 2.74 8.63 4.99
C GLU A 11 1.95 7.90 6.08
N ALA A 12 2.24 6.61 6.24
CA ALA A 12 1.70 5.80 7.30
C ALA A 12 2.28 6.24 8.65
N THR A 13 1.42 6.34 9.64
CA THR A 13 1.80 6.67 11.02
C THR A 13 1.66 5.45 11.91
N SER A 14 2.04 5.56 13.18
CA SER A 14 1.85 4.49 14.16
C SER A 14 0.39 4.08 14.36
N VAL A 15 -0.57 4.95 14.03
CA VAL A 15 -2.01 4.65 14.13
C VAL A 15 -2.47 3.70 13.02
N ASP A 16 -1.73 3.63 11.91
CA ASP A 16 -2.09 2.84 10.75
C ASP A 16 -1.52 1.41 10.79
N SER A 17 -0.78 1.04 11.85
CA SER A 17 0.01 -0.20 11.88
C SER A 17 -0.83 -1.45 11.65
N GLU A 18 -1.95 -1.58 12.35
CA GLU A 18 -2.86 -2.74 12.22
C GLU A 18 -3.48 -2.81 10.82
N PHE A 19 -3.87 -1.64 10.27
CA PHE A 19 -4.44 -1.55 8.94
C PHE A 19 -3.41 -1.92 7.85
N LEU A 20 -2.19 -1.41 7.98
CA LEU A 20 -1.08 -1.70 7.09
C LEU A 20 -0.71 -3.18 7.12
N GLU A 21 -0.56 -3.77 8.31
CA GLU A 21 -0.25 -5.19 8.47
C GLU A 21 -1.31 -6.08 7.83
N ASN A 22 -2.59 -5.75 8.02
CA ASN A 22 -3.70 -6.47 7.41
C ASN A 22 -3.65 -6.39 5.86
N LEU A 23 -3.50 -5.19 5.29
CA LEU A 23 -3.42 -5.03 3.83
C LEU A 23 -2.20 -5.73 3.23
N ILE A 24 -1.05 -5.68 3.89
CA ILE A 24 0.15 -6.41 3.46
C ILE A 24 -0.07 -7.92 3.50
N SER A 25 -0.76 -8.43 4.53
CA SER A 25 -1.13 -9.85 4.59
C SER A 25 -2.02 -10.24 3.41
N GLN A 26 -3.05 -9.44 3.12
CA GLN A 26 -3.95 -9.69 1.99
C GLN A 26 -3.22 -9.59 0.64
N ALA A 27 -2.29 -8.64 0.50
CA ALA A 27 -1.44 -8.52 -0.69
C ALA A 27 -0.58 -9.77 -0.91
N LYS A 28 -0.04 -10.34 0.16
CA LYS A 28 0.74 -11.60 0.10
C LYS A 28 -0.16 -12.76 -0.30
N ASP A 29 -1.34 -12.88 0.30
CA ASP A 29 -2.28 -13.96 -0.01
C ASP A 29 -2.73 -13.90 -1.48
N GLU A 30 -3.11 -12.72 -1.98
CA GLU A 30 -3.46 -12.53 -3.40
C GLU A 30 -2.28 -12.80 -4.32
N SER A 31 -1.08 -12.30 -3.98
CA SER A 31 0.09 -12.55 -4.80
C SER A 31 0.46 -14.03 -4.85
N GLN A 32 0.29 -14.78 -3.75
CA GLN A 32 0.49 -16.23 -3.74
C GLN A 32 -0.55 -16.94 -4.62
N LEU A 33 -1.81 -16.51 -4.55
CA LEU A 33 -2.89 -17.08 -5.35
C LEU A 33 -2.65 -16.90 -6.85
N TYR A 34 -2.23 -15.70 -7.28
CA TYR A 34 -2.15 -15.35 -8.70
C TYR A 34 -0.75 -15.55 -9.32
N ARG A 35 0.32 -15.38 -8.55
CA ARG A 35 1.71 -15.40 -9.05
C ARG A 35 2.56 -16.51 -8.44
N GLY A 36 2.06 -17.23 -7.44
CA GLY A 36 2.84 -18.19 -6.68
C GLY A 36 3.84 -17.51 -5.73
N LYS A 37 4.96 -18.19 -5.43
CA LYS A 37 5.91 -17.71 -4.43
C LYS A 37 6.69 -16.49 -4.95
N VAL A 38 6.39 -15.30 -4.41
CA VAL A 38 7.20 -14.10 -4.63
C VAL A 38 8.57 -14.31 -4.00
N LEU A 39 9.63 -13.94 -4.72
CA LEU A 39 11.01 -13.98 -4.22
C LEU A 39 11.09 -13.18 -2.92
N ASP A 40 11.75 -13.72 -1.90
CA ASP A 40 12.03 -12.99 -0.67
C ASP A 40 12.75 -11.68 -1.02
N ALA A 41 12.25 -10.56 -0.48
CA ALA A 41 12.83 -9.26 -0.74
C ALA A 41 14.29 -9.23 -0.28
N ALA A 42 15.13 -8.56 -1.08
CA ALA A 42 16.54 -8.30 -0.78
C ALA A 42 16.70 -7.62 0.61
N PRO A 43 17.88 -7.68 1.24
CA PRO A 43 18.14 -6.92 2.47
C PRO A 43 17.79 -5.44 2.25
N ASN A 44 16.98 -4.88 3.15
CA ASN A 44 16.42 -3.53 3.03
C ASN A 44 17.20 -2.58 3.93
N ASP A 45 17.62 -1.43 3.38
CA ASP A 45 18.27 -0.35 4.16
C ASP A 45 17.26 0.66 4.72
N GLY A 46 15.98 0.52 4.34
CA GLY A 46 14.88 1.33 4.85
C GLY A 46 13.56 0.91 4.20
N ASN A 47 12.47 1.09 4.93
CA ASN A 47 11.10 0.91 4.43
C ASN A 47 10.34 2.22 4.57
N PHE A 48 9.45 2.49 3.62
CA PHE A 48 8.53 3.63 3.66
C PHE A 48 7.15 3.16 3.22
N ASN A 49 6.12 3.63 3.91
CA ASN A 49 4.75 3.16 3.74
C ASN A 49 3.80 4.33 3.49
N LEU A 50 2.92 4.17 2.51
CA LEU A 50 1.86 5.11 2.19
C LEU A 50 0.49 4.49 2.47
N ILE A 51 -0.44 5.33 2.92
CA ILE A 51 -1.87 5.03 3.03
C ILE A 51 -2.62 5.94 2.08
N ALA A 52 -3.58 5.37 1.36
CA ALA A 52 -4.49 6.11 0.49
C ALA A 52 -5.96 5.79 0.80
N GLY A 53 -6.83 6.75 0.51
CA GLY A 53 -8.24 6.64 0.82
C GLY A 53 -9.07 7.79 0.26
N VAL A 54 -10.34 7.84 0.64
CA VAL A 54 -11.29 8.89 0.23
C VAL A 54 -11.90 9.52 1.47
N GLY A 55 -11.85 10.86 1.55
CA GLY A 55 -12.24 11.58 2.75
C GLY A 55 -11.34 11.18 3.92
N ASP A 56 -11.91 10.58 4.97
CA ASP A 56 -11.16 10.11 6.15
C ASP A 56 -11.01 8.58 6.18
N THR A 57 -11.52 7.87 5.17
CA THR A 57 -11.53 6.41 5.13
C THR A 57 -10.33 5.90 4.35
N ALA A 58 -9.41 5.22 5.04
CA ALA A 58 -8.30 4.51 4.41
C ALA A 58 -8.81 3.27 3.66
N MET A 59 -8.30 3.06 2.44
CA MET A 59 -8.77 2.03 1.51
C MET A 59 -7.65 1.24 0.83
N GLY A 60 -6.42 1.75 0.86
CA GLY A 60 -5.27 1.08 0.27
C GLY A 60 -3.96 1.49 0.93
N ALA A 61 -2.93 0.71 0.65
CA ALA A 61 -1.58 0.94 1.13
C ALA A 61 -0.53 0.54 0.09
N LEU A 62 0.62 1.19 0.20
CA LEU A 62 1.83 0.88 -0.55
C LEU A 62 2.99 0.74 0.42
N GLU A 63 3.72 -0.38 0.31
CA GLU A 63 5.00 -0.59 0.98
C GLU A 63 6.11 -0.55 -0.06
N VAL A 64 7.07 0.36 0.14
CA VAL A 64 8.31 0.42 -0.62
C VAL A 64 9.51 0.20 0.28
N TYR A 65 10.57 -0.34 -0.31
CA TYR A 65 11.87 -0.45 0.32
C TYR A 65 12.94 0.16 -0.57
N THR A 66 14.00 0.66 0.05
CA THR A 66 15.18 1.12 -0.67
C THR A 66 16.26 0.03 -0.64
N SER A 67 16.96 -0.14 -1.76
CA SER A 67 18.20 -0.90 -1.84
C SER A 67 19.41 -0.03 -1.48
N ALA A 68 20.57 -0.66 -1.28
CA ALA A 68 21.86 0.01 -1.07
C ALA A 68 22.28 0.93 -2.24
N GLU A 69 21.70 0.74 -3.43
CA GLU A 69 21.93 1.58 -4.60
C GLU A 69 20.98 2.80 -4.65
N ASN A 70 20.26 3.08 -3.55
CA ASN A 70 19.28 4.17 -3.44
C ASN A 70 18.13 4.06 -4.46
N GLN A 71 17.76 2.82 -4.82
CA GLN A 71 16.61 2.52 -5.68
C GLN A 71 15.40 2.13 -4.82
N TRP A 72 14.28 2.82 -5.02
CA TRP A 72 13.01 2.49 -4.38
C TRP A 72 12.28 1.41 -5.17
N THR A 73 11.93 0.33 -4.50
CA THR A 73 11.16 -0.77 -5.08
C THR A 73 9.85 -0.93 -4.33
N ILE A 74 8.75 -1.01 -5.09
CA ILE A 74 7.44 -1.36 -4.56
C ILE A 74 7.47 -2.83 -4.15
N ARG A 75 7.28 -3.11 -2.86
CA ARG A 75 7.09 -4.48 -2.37
C ARG A 75 5.65 -4.90 -2.51
N TYR A 76 4.73 -4.06 -2.05
CA TYR A 76 3.30 -4.33 -2.07
C TYR A 76 2.54 -3.04 -2.42
N VAL A 77 1.53 -3.18 -3.27
CA VAL A 77 0.46 -2.20 -3.45
C VAL A 77 -0.83 -2.97 -3.32
N TYR A 78 -1.71 -2.51 -2.45
CA TYR A 78 -2.97 -3.17 -2.20
C TYR A 78 -4.07 -2.17 -1.96
N VAL A 79 -5.22 -2.44 -2.60
CA VAL A 79 -6.46 -1.69 -2.41
C VAL A 79 -7.53 -2.72 -2.06
N LEU A 80 -8.31 -2.41 -1.02
CA LEU A 80 -9.44 -3.23 -0.59
C LEU A 80 -10.32 -3.58 -1.80
N PRO A 81 -10.75 -4.84 -1.99
CA PRO A 81 -11.47 -5.27 -3.18
C PRO A 81 -12.68 -4.39 -3.54
N ASP A 82 -13.47 -4.02 -2.53
CA ASP A 82 -14.68 -3.19 -2.70
C ASP A 82 -14.38 -1.71 -2.99
N CYS A 83 -13.10 -1.31 -2.91
CA CYS A 83 -12.61 0.04 -3.16
C CYS A 83 -11.69 0.12 -4.38
N ARG A 84 -11.69 -0.89 -5.25
CA ARG A 84 -10.95 -0.88 -6.51
C ARG A 84 -11.68 -0.04 -7.56
N GLU A 85 -10.98 0.31 -8.64
CA GLU A 85 -11.53 1.07 -9.79
C GLU A 85 -11.97 2.52 -9.50
N VAL A 86 -11.64 3.06 -8.31
CA VAL A 86 -11.90 4.46 -7.94
C VAL A 86 -10.64 5.35 -7.94
N GLY A 87 -9.54 4.88 -8.54
CA GLY A 87 -8.29 5.64 -8.69
C GLY A 87 -7.33 5.60 -7.50
N ILE A 88 -7.62 4.84 -6.42
CA ILE A 88 -6.72 4.71 -5.26
C ILE A 88 -5.38 4.06 -5.62
N GLY A 89 -5.40 3.04 -6.48
CA GLY A 89 -4.17 2.39 -6.94
C GLY A 89 -3.28 3.34 -7.74
N ASP A 90 -3.89 4.14 -8.62
CA ASP A 90 -3.17 5.15 -9.40
C ASP A 90 -2.63 6.27 -8.53
N ALA A 91 -3.34 6.67 -7.47
CA ALA A 91 -2.86 7.69 -6.55
C ALA A 91 -1.63 7.24 -5.73
N LEU A 92 -1.47 5.93 -5.51
CA LEU A 92 -0.37 5.37 -4.73
C LEU A 92 0.96 5.30 -5.52
N VAL A 93 0.96 5.39 -6.85
CA VAL A 93 2.13 5.12 -7.72
C VAL A 93 2.56 6.38 -8.49
#